data_AF-A0A1C6LV66-F1
#
_entry.id   AF-A0A1C6LV66-F1
#
_cell.length_a   1.000
_cell.length_b   1.000
_cell.length_c   1.000
_cell.angle_alpha   90.00
_cell.angle_beta   90.00
_cell.angle_gamma   90.00
#
_symmetry.space_group_name_H-M   'P 1'
#
loop_
_entity.id
_entity.type
_entity.pdbx_description
1 polymer ?
#
loop_
_entity_poly.entity_id
_entity_poly.type
_entity_poly.pdbx_seq_one_letter_code
_entity_poly.pdbx_strand_id
1 'polypeptide(L)'
;MNRPPHQRTSTTRFPVAVDDALRNAGWKPGRWDIRQAEEWADALRGHISPGGHRHAIVPAAVEVWAEFGNLPIAPTGPGRNIAPASVHIDPMHALHAARTLADLGRALRTRICPLGTDGADAALLAIDTEARVYSLDHTGDWYLGQDFDTALAALLTGTRPERLTRPLDAATGTGTAADPGTGAATAARTRTGSPARPGPDPSSTVSGTVHTARPRGPR
;
A
#
# COMPACT_ATOMS: atom_id res chain seq x y z
N MET A 1 26.57 2.56 -53.40
CA MET A 1 25.83 1.78 -52.38
C MET A 1 25.69 2.67 -51.14
N ASN A 2 24.51 3.25 -50.91
CA ASN A 2 24.27 4.20 -49.83
C ASN A 2 23.81 3.43 -48.57
N ARG A 3 24.56 3.49 -47.47
CA ARG A 3 24.19 2.86 -46.19
C ARG A 3 23.34 3.86 -45.40
N PRO A 4 22.13 3.51 -44.92
CA PRO A 4 21.32 4.47 -44.17
C PRO A 4 22.03 4.82 -42.85
N PRO A 5 21.96 6.09 -42.39
CA PRO A 5 22.51 6.46 -41.09
C PRO A 5 21.68 5.76 -40.01
N HIS A 6 22.35 4.99 -39.16
CA HIS A 6 21.75 4.46 -37.95
C HIS A 6 21.37 5.65 -37.05
N GLN A 7 20.07 5.96 -36.96
CA GLN A 7 19.55 6.80 -35.89
C GLN A 7 19.85 6.08 -34.57
N ARG A 8 20.92 6.51 -33.88
CA ARG A 8 21.08 6.22 -32.46
C ARG A 8 20.04 7.07 -31.73
N THR A 9 18.82 6.57 -31.59
CA THR A 9 17.91 7.10 -30.57
C THR A 9 18.57 6.80 -29.23
N SER A 10 19.18 7.81 -28.62
CA SER A 10 19.52 7.75 -27.20
C SER A 10 18.20 7.67 -26.43
N THR A 11 17.71 6.47 -26.16
CA THR A 11 16.53 6.26 -25.33
C THR A 11 16.91 6.62 -23.90
N THR A 12 16.50 7.81 -23.46
CA THR A 12 16.59 8.23 -22.05
C THR A 12 15.86 7.18 -21.19
N ARG A 13 16.43 6.83 -20.01
CA ARG A 13 15.86 5.85 -19.05
C ARG A 13 14.38 6.13 -18.74
N PHE A 14 14.01 7.40 -18.65
CA PHE A 14 12.68 7.85 -18.29
C PHE A 14 11.93 8.48 -19.48
N PRO A 15 10.58 8.34 -19.54
CA PRO A 15 9.75 9.17 -20.39
C PRO A 15 9.93 10.66 -20.07
N VAL A 16 9.71 11.53 -21.06
CA VAL A 16 9.94 12.99 -20.94
C VAL A 16 9.28 13.60 -19.71
N ALA A 17 8.00 13.31 -19.46
CA ALA A 17 7.27 13.85 -18.31
C ALA A 17 7.90 13.47 -16.96
N VAL A 18 8.50 12.28 -16.87
CA VAL A 18 9.16 11.79 -15.65
C VAL A 18 10.56 12.40 -15.53
N ASP A 19 11.33 12.46 -16.62
CA ASP A 19 12.64 13.13 -16.61
C ASP A 19 12.48 14.61 -16.21
N ASP A 20 11.53 15.34 -16.80
CA ASP A 20 11.26 16.74 -16.47
C ASP A 20 10.95 16.93 -14.97
N ALA A 21 10.08 16.08 -14.41
CA ALA A 21 9.75 16.11 -12.98
C ALA A 21 10.97 15.84 -12.09
N LEU A 22 11.79 14.85 -12.45
CA LEU A 22 13.03 14.52 -11.74
C LEU A 22 14.05 15.66 -11.81
N ARG A 23 14.25 16.24 -12.99
CA ARG A 23 15.17 17.37 -13.20
C ARG A 23 14.72 18.59 -12.40
N ASN A 24 13.43 18.89 -12.37
CA ASN A 24 12.85 19.98 -11.57
C ASN A 24 13.04 19.75 -10.06
N ALA A 25 13.00 18.49 -9.62
CA ALA A 25 13.30 18.11 -8.23
C ALA A 25 14.81 18.15 -7.90
N GLY A 26 15.68 18.43 -8.87
CA GLY A 26 17.13 18.51 -8.69
C GLY A 26 17.87 17.19 -8.91
N TRP A 27 17.19 16.13 -9.37
CA TRP A 27 17.84 14.89 -9.76
C TRP A 27 18.73 15.07 -10.98
N LYS A 28 19.83 14.33 -11.02
CA LYS A 28 20.73 14.22 -12.17
C LYS A 28 21.10 12.76 -12.36
N PRO A 29 21.25 12.26 -13.60
CA PRO A 29 21.74 10.92 -13.85
C PRO A 29 23.05 10.65 -13.10
N GLY A 30 23.13 9.51 -12.42
CA GLY A 30 24.29 9.12 -11.61
C GLY A 30 24.30 9.69 -10.18
N ARG A 31 23.24 10.41 -9.75
CA ARG A 31 23.06 10.73 -8.33
C ARG A 31 23.02 9.44 -7.51
N TRP A 32 23.82 9.39 -6.45
CA TRP A 32 23.89 8.24 -5.56
C TRP A 32 24.39 8.67 -4.18
N ASP A 33 23.51 8.68 -3.17
CA ASP A 33 23.84 8.95 -1.77
C ASP A 33 23.70 7.68 -0.94
N ILE A 34 24.69 6.79 -1.07
CA ILE A 34 24.70 5.51 -0.34
C ILE A 34 24.78 5.70 1.17
N ARG A 35 25.48 6.75 1.64
CA ARG A 35 25.63 7.03 3.07
C ARG A 35 24.26 7.33 3.69
N GLN A 36 23.46 8.18 3.05
CA GLN A 36 22.11 8.44 3.52
C GLN A 36 21.24 7.17 3.53
N ALA A 37 21.34 6.33 2.49
CA ALA A 37 20.59 5.08 2.41
C ALA A 37 20.98 4.09 3.53
N GLU A 38 22.27 4.01 3.88
CA GLU A 38 22.77 3.21 5.00
C GLU A 38 22.29 3.75 6.35
N GLU A 39 22.32 5.07 6.55
CA GLU A 39 21.78 5.72 7.76
C GLU A 39 20.29 5.37 7.97
N TRP A 40 19.48 5.41 6.89
CA TRP A 40 18.09 4.97 6.95
C TRP A 40 17.94 3.47 7.20
N ALA A 41 18.75 2.63 6.56
CA ALA A 41 18.72 1.19 6.77
C ALA A 41 18.99 0.84 8.25
N ASP A 42 19.96 1.51 8.88
CA ASP A 42 20.31 1.29 10.28
C ASP A 42 19.23 1.82 11.22
N ALA A 43 18.66 3.00 10.94
CA ALA A 43 17.54 3.52 11.71
C ALA A 43 16.33 2.57 11.69
N LEU A 44 15.97 2.04 10.52
CA LEU A 44 14.88 1.08 10.38
C LEU A 44 15.16 -0.25 11.08
N ARG A 45 16.40 -0.78 10.99
CA ARG A 45 16.81 -2.01 11.71
C ARG A 45 16.80 -1.84 13.23
N GLY A 46 17.16 -0.65 13.70
CA GLY A 46 17.13 -0.28 15.11
C GLY A 46 15.72 -0.15 15.67
N HIS A 47 14.72 0.05 14.82
CA HIS A 47 13.33 0.18 15.25
C HIS A 47 12.64 -1.18 15.44
N ILE A 48 11.99 -1.34 16.59
CA ILE A 48 11.07 -2.44 16.88
C ILE A 48 9.75 -1.79 17.29
N SER A 49 8.67 -2.12 16.59
CA SER A 49 7.34 -1.65 16.96
C SER A 49 6.94 -2.18 18.35
N PRO A 50 5.96 -1.55 19.04
CA PRO A 50 5.46 -2.05 20.32
C PRO A 50 4.98 -3.52 20.28
N GLY A 51 4.53 -3.98 19.11
CA GLY A 51 4.12 -5.38 18.89
C GLY A 51 5.26 -6.33 18.50
N GLY A 52 6.52 -5.91 18.57
CA GLY A 52 7.69 -6.73 18.24
C GLY A 52 8.03 -6.84 16.74
N HIS A 53 7.26 -6.20 15.86
CA HIS A 53 7.54 -6.21 14.41
C HIS A 53 8.74 -5.33 14.06
N ARG A 54 9.55 -5.80 13.12
CA ARG A 54 10.74 -5.13 12.58
C ARG A 54 10.56 -4.87 11.09
N HIS A 55 11.21 -3.83 10.58
CA HIS A 55 11.29 -3.60 9.15
C HIS A 55 12.20 -4.60 8.46
N ALA A 56 11.82 -5.04 7.27
CA ALA A 56 12.72 -5.74 6.37
C ALA A 56 13.43 -4.72 5.48
N ILE A 57 14.74 -4.87 5.31
CA ILE A 57 15.53 -4.07 4.36
C ILE A 57 15.87 -4.95 3.17
N VAL A 58 15.55 -4.49 1.97
CA VAL A 58 15.82 -5.21 0.72
C VAL A 58 16.75 -4.38 -0.17
N PRO A 59 17.61 -5.01 -1.00
CA PRO A 59 18.55 -4.28 -1.85
C PRO A 59 17.89 -3.22 -2.73
N ALA A 60 16.76 -3.56 -3.37
CA ALA A 60 16.03 -2.63 -4.24
C ALA A 60 15.60 -1.33 -3.52
N ALA A 61 15.26 -1.39 -2.23
CA ALA A 61 14.94 -0.18 -1.46
C ALA A 61 16.16 0.71 -1.25
N VAL A 62 17.32 0.11 -0.94
CA VAL A 62 18.57 0.84 -0.75
C VAL A 62 18.99 1.57 -2.03
N GLU A 63 18.81 0.93 -3.20
CA GLU A 63 19.07 1.56 -4.50
C GLU A 63 18.16 2.77 -4.74
N VAL A 64 16.86 2.64 -4.46
CA VAL A 64 15.90 3.75 -4.59
C VAL A 64 16.22 4.88 -3.62
N TRP A 65 16.57 4.57 -2.37
CA TRP A 65 16.95 5.57 -1.39
C TRP A 65 18.21 6.33 -1.81
N ALA A 66 19.23 5.63 -2.26
CA ALA A 66 20.49 6.24 -2.68
C ALA A 66 20.28 7.14 -3.92
N GLU A 67 19.46 6.71 -4.87
CA GLU A 67 19.25 7.48 -6.10
C GLU A 67 18.25 8.63 -5.94
N PHE A 68 17.15 8.45 -5.19
CA PHE A 68 16.01 9.36 -5.17
C PHE A 68 15.67 9.98 -3.80
N GLY A 69 16.37 9.56 -2.73
CA GLY A 69 16.11 10.02 -1.37
C GLY A 69 16.09 11.53 -1.21
N ASN A 70 15.14 12.06 -0.43
CA ASN A 70 14.96 13.48 -0.11
C ASN A 70 14.67 14.42 -1.30
N LEU A 71 14.35 13.90 -2.48
CA LEU A 71 13.93 14.73 -3.61
C LEU A 71 12.44 15.11 -3.50
N PRO A 72 12.06 16.37 -3.75
CA PRO A 72 10.67 16.82 -3.79
C PRO A 72 10.07 16.55 -5.19
N ILE A 73 9.82 15.29 -5.53
CA ILE A 73 9.40 14.91 -6.88
C ILE A 73 7.90 15.20 -7.05
N ALA A 74 7.57 16.16 -7.92
CA ALA A 74 6.21 16.59 -8.18
C ALA A 74 5.84 16.42 -9.67
N PRO A 75 4.59 16.02 -9.99
CA PRO A 75 4.09 15.97 -11.36
C PRO A 75 4.15 17.33 -12.04
N THR A 76 4.47 17.36 -13.34
CA THR A 76 4.58 18.58 -14.15
C THR A 76 3.40 18.80 -15.10
N GLY A 77 2.49 17.82 -15.21
CA GLY A 77 1.39 17.82 -16.17
C GLY A 77 0.11 17.18 -15.64
N PRO A 78 -0.97 17.20 -16.44
CA PRO A 78 -2.24 16.57 -16.08
C PRO A 78 -2.12 15.04 -16.06
N GLY A 79 -3.04 14.40 -15.34
CA GLY A 79 -3.11 12.95 -15.26
C GLY A 79 -3.79 12.30 -16.45
N ARG A 80 -3.37 11.08 -16.75
CA ARG A 80 -3.92 10.25 -17.83
C ARG A 80 -5.26 9.63 -17.46
N ASN A 81 -5.38 9.10 -16.25
CA ASN A 81 -6.57 8.40 -15.77
C ASN A 81 -7.09 8.96 -14.44
N ILE A 82 -6.17 9.29 -13.54
CA ILE A 82 -6.43 9.85 -12.21
C ILE A 82 -5.52 11.05 -11.98
N ALA A 83 -5.74 11.80 -10.90
CA ALA A 83 -4.83 12.87 -10.51
C ALA A 83 -3.40 12.33 -10.31
N PRO A 84 -2.37 12.92 -10.92
CA PRO A 84 -0.99 12.56 -10.65
C PRO A 84 -0.61 12.80 -9.19
N ALA A 85 0.30 11.99 -8.67
CA ALA A 85 0.74 12.03 -7.28
C ALA A 85 2.20 12.49 -7.18
N SER A 86 2.49 13.39 -6.24
CA SER A 86 3.85 13.66 -5.80
C SER A 86 4.45 12.47 -5.08
N VAL A 87 5.78 12.36 -5.11
CA VAL A 87 6.53 11.28 -4.47
C VAL A 87 7.58 11.87 -3.55
N HIS A 88 7.63 11.37 -2.32
CA HIS A 88 8.66 11.71 -1.35
C HIS A 88 9.35 10.45 -0.83
N ILE A 89 10.62 10.27 -1.20
CA ILE A 89 11.44 9.14 -0.79
C ILE A 89 12.15 9.50 0.52
N ASP A 90 11.49 9.19 1.62
CA ASP A 90 12.03 9.16 2.96
C ASP A 90 11.33 8.02 3.73
N PRO A 91 11.99 6.87 3.92
CA PRO A 91 11.37 5.70 4.52
C PRO A 91 11.01 5.90 6.01
N MET A 92 11.49 6.96 6.66
CA MET A 92 11.18 7.27 8.05
C MET A 92 9.71 7.64 8.25
N HIS A 93 9.01 8.09 7.21
CA HIS A 93 7.55 8.28 7.24
C HIS A 93 6.80 6.98 7.55
N ALA A 94 7.39 5.83 7.23
CA ALA A 94 6.85 4.51 7.52
C ALA A 94 7.47 3.86 8.77
N LEU A 95 8.21 4.58 9.62
CA LEU A 95 8.92 4.01 10.77
C LEU A 95 8.01 3.15 11.66
N HIS A 96 6.77 3.59 11.88
CA HIS A 96 5.81 2.88 12.72
C HIS A 96 4.90 1.88 11.97
N ALA A 97 5.08 1.74 10.65
CA ALA A 97 4.29 0.86 9.79
C ALA A 97 4.83 -0.59 9.72
N ALA A 98 5.79 -0.96 10.56
CA ALA A 98 6.45 -2.28 10.51
C ALA A 98 5.46 -3.46 10.53
N ARG A 99 4.37 -3.37 11.31
CA ARG A 99 3.32 -4.39 11.33
C ARG A 99 2.57 -4.45 10.00
N THR A 100 2.10 -3.31 9.50
CA THR A 100 1.35 -3.21 8.25
C THR A 100 2.13 -3.79 7.08
N LEU A 101 3.41 -3.42 6.96
CA LEU A 101 4.28 -3.92 5.89
C LEU A 101 4.59 -5.42 6.05
N ALA A 102 4.71 -5.92 7.28
CA ALA A 102 4.86 -7.35 7.53
C ALA A 102 3.59 -8.13 7.16
N ASP A 103 2.40 -7.60 7.45
CA ASP A 103 1.12 -8.21 7.11
C ASP A 103 0.91 -8.26 5.58
N LEU A 104 1.23 -7.17 4.87
CA LEU A 104 1.24 -7.14 3.41
C LEU A 104 2.25 -8.14 2.84
N GLY A 105 3.48 -8.15 3.36
CA GLY A 105 4.52 -9.09 2.93
C GLY A 105 4.10 -10.53 3.11
N ARG A 106 3.41 -10.86 4.21
CA ARG A 106 2.86 -12.20 4.42
C ARG A 106 1.79 -12.56 3.40
N ALA A 107 0.88 -11.64 3.08
CA ALA A 107 -0.15 -11.85 2.07
C ALA A 107 0.44 -12.08 0.67
N LEU A 108 1.48 -11.33 0.32
CA LEU A 108 2.18 -11.42 -0.97
C LEU A 108 3.30 -12.46 -0.99
N ARG A 109 3.57 -13.13 0.14
CA ARG A 109 4.67 -14.10 0.34
C ARG A 109 6.04 -13.54 -0.04
N THR A 110 6.29 -12.28 0.31
CA THR A 110 7.53 -11.55 0.03
C THR A 110 7.94 -10.73 1.25
N ARG A 111 9.12 -10.10 1.21
CA ARG A 111 9.51 -9.09 2.21
C ARG A 111 9.29 -7.71 1.63
N ILE A 112 8.64 -6.85 2.40
CA ILE A 112 8.30 -5.48 2.01
C ILE A 112 9.15 -4.51 2.82
N CYS A 113 9.75 -3.55 2.12
CA CYS A 113 10.57 -2.48 2.67
C CYS A 113 9.91 -1.12 2.36
N PRO A 114 9.85 -0.18 3.32
CA PRO A 114 9.31 1.15 3.04
C PRO A 114 10.19 1.93 2.06
N LEU A 115 9.58 2.79 1.25
CA LEU A 115 10.28 3.76 0.41
C LEU A 115 10.03 5.20 0.87
N GLY A 116 8.81 5.51 1.30
CA GLY A 116 8.39 6.85 1.66
C GLY A 116 6.90 7.00 1.46
N THR A 117 6.47 8.10 0.85
CA THR A 117 5.04 8.40 0.65
C THR A 117 4.72 8.94 -0.74
N ASP A 118 3.47 8.78 -1.16
CA ASP A 118 2.89 9.44 -2.33
C ASP A 118 1.66 10.28 -2.01
N GLY A 119 1.34 11.20 -2.92
CA GLY A 119 0.10 11.97 -2.93
C GLY A 119 -0.04 12.98 -1.77
N ALA A 120 -1.21 13.62 -1.71
CA ALA A 120 -1.52 14.61 -0.68
C ALA A 120 -1.89 13.97 0.67
N ASP A 121 -2.44 12.75 0.64
CA ASP A 121 -2.82 11.99 1.83
C ASP A 121 -1.66 11.20 2.44
N ALA A 122 -0.45 11.35 1.88
CA ALA A 122 0.76 10.65 2.29
C ALA A 122 0.57 9.12 2.38
N ALA A 123 0.03 8.53 1.31
CA ALA A 123 -0.07 7.07 1.18
C ALA A 123 1.32 6.45 1.28
N LEU A 124 1.44 5.29 1.93
CA LEU A 124 2.74 4.65 2.14
C LEU A 124 3.22 4.01 0.84
N LEU A 125 4.43 4.37 0.40
CA LEU A 125 5.13 3.69 -0.68
C LEU A 125 6.02 2.58 -0.11
N ALA A 126 5.97 1.42 -0.74
CA ALA A 126 6.79 0.28 -0.36
C ALA A 126 7.27 -0.52 -1.57
N ILE A 127 8.36 -1.27 -1.40
CA ILE A 127 8.97 -2.11 -2.43
C ILE A 127 9.27 -3.50 -1.86
N ASP A 128 9.22 -4.53 -2.69
CA ASP A 128 9.54 -5.89 -2.27
C ASP A 128 10.92 -6.39 -2.74
N THR A 129 11.22 -7.65 -2.44
CA THR A 129 12.48 -8.31 -2.85
C THR A 129 12.63 -8.47 -4.36
N GLU A 130 11.54 -8.43 -5.12
CA GLU A 130 11.52 -8.51 -6.59
C GLU A 130 11.49 -7.11 -7.24
N ALA A 131 11.67 -6.04 -6.44
CA ALA A 131 11.58 -4.64 -6.83
C ALA A 131 10.17 -4.15 -7.22
N ARG A 132 9.13 -4.94 -6.96
CA ARG A 132 7.74 -4.54 -7.18
C ARG A 132 7.33 -3.46 -6.18
N VAL A 133 6.65 -2.42 -6.66
CA VAL A 133 6.29 -1.25 -5.87
C VAL A 133 4.78 -1.19 -5.61
N TYR A 134 4.44 -0.76 -4.39
CA TYR A 134 3.09 -0.69 -3.87
C TYR A 134 2.81 0.67 -3.23
N SER A 135 1.55 1.10 -3.29
CA SER A 135 1.01 2.21 -2.50
C SER A 135 -0.07 1.69 -1.56
N LEU A 136 -0.08 2.15 -0.31
CA LEU A 136 -1.06 1.78 0.70
C LEU A 136 -1.70 3.03 1.28
N ASP A 137 -3.02 3.13 1.15
CA ASP A 137 -3.82 4.21 1.71
C ASP A 137 -5.02 3.65 2.51
N HIS A 138 -5.87 4.55 3.00
CA HIS A 138 -7.07 4.18 3.74
C HIS A 138 -8.15 3.47 2.89
N THR A 139 -8.01 3.46 1.56
CA THR A 139 -8.92 2.83 0.59
C THR A 139 -8.44 1.45 0.14
N GLY A 140 -7.15 1.14 0.31
CA GLY A 140 -6.59 -0.19 0.13
C GLY A 140 -5.12 -0.20 -0.27
N ASP A 141 -4.69 -1.37 -0.75
CA ASP A 141 -3.34 -1.60 -1.22
C ASP A 141 -3.34 -1.71 -2.76
N TRP A 142 -2.36 -1.09 -3.40
CA TRP A 142 -2.29 -0.92 -4.85
C TRP A 142 -0.94 -1.35 -5.38
N TYR A 143 -0.93 -2.05 -6.51
CA TYR A 143 0.28 -2.37 -7.27
C TYR A 143 0.57 -1.28 -8.30
N LEU A 144 1.77 -0.70 -8.23
CA LEU A 144 2.15 0.45 -9.05
C LEU A 144 3.03 0.05 -10.24
N GLY A 145 3.85 -0.99 -10.09
CA GLY A 145 4.78 -1.39 -11.14
C GLY A 145 5.77 -2.46 -10.70
N GLN A 146 6.40 -3.08 -11.70
CA GLN A 146 7.37 -4.16 -11.53
C GLN A 146 8.74 -3.67 -11.03
N ASP A 147 8.98 -2.37 -11.12
CA ASP A 147 10.18 -1.67 -10.70
C ASP A 147 9.82 -0.22 -10.31
N PHE A 148 10.77 0.48 -9.70
CA PHE A 148 10.56 1.86 -9.26
C PHE A 148 10.35 2.85 -10.41
N ASP A 149 10.99 2.64 -11.56
CA ASP A 149 10.85 3.51 -12.73
C ASP A 149 9.42 3.47 -13.28
N THR A 150 8.85 2.27 -13.39
CA THR A 150 7.46 2.04 -13.82
C THR A 150 6.48 2.64 -12.83
N ALA A 151 6.72 2.45 -11.52
CA ALA A 151 5.88 3.00 -10.47
C ALA A 151 5.92 4.54 -10.44
N LEU A 152 7.11 5.12 -10.57
CA LEU A 152 7.29 6.57 -10.65
C LEU A 152 6.58 7.15 -11.88
N ALA A 153 6.68 6.49 -13.03
CA ALA A 153 5.95 6.87 -14.22
C ALA A 153 4.43 6.81 -14.00
N ALA A 154 3.91 5.76 -13.36
CA ALA A 154 2.49 5.62 -13.07
C ALA A 154 1.98 6.76 -12.17
N LEU A 155 2.70 7.06 -11.08
CA LEU A 155 2.35 8.12 -10.13
C LEU A 155 2.38 9.51 -10.78
N LEU A 156 3.48 9.86 -11.46
CA LEU A 156 3.67 11.20 -12.03
C LEU A 156 2.81 11.47 -13.28
N THR A 157 2.34 10.44 -13.95
CA THR A 157 1.44 10.57 -15.10
C THR A 157 -0.02 10.29 -14.77
N GLY A 158 -0.33 9.92 -13.52
CA GLY A 158 -1.69 9.58 -13.09
C GLY A 158 -2.27 8.38 -13.84
N THR A 159 -1.46 7.34 -14.07
CA THR A 159 -1.94 6.05 -14.57
C THR A 159 -2.64 5.31 -13.44
N ARG A 160 -3.83 4.75 -13.70
CA ARG A 160 -4.60 4.04 -12.66
C ARG A 160 -3.87 2.75 -12.23
N PRO A 161 -3.52 2.57 -10.95
CA PRO A 161 -2.89 1.34 -10.47
C PRO A 161 -3.89 0.20 -10.34
N GLU A 162 -3.37 -1.03 -10.24
CA GLU A 162 -4.18 -2.22 -10.00
C GLU A 162 -4.41 -2.39 -8.49
N ARG A 163 -5.68 -2.60 -8.08
CA ARG A 163 -5.98 -2.87 -6.67
C ARG A 163 -5.58 -4.28 -6.31
N LEU A 164 -4.79 -4.44 -5.26
CA LEU A 164 -4.51 -5.76 -4.72
C LEU A 164 -5.81 -6.33 -4.12
N THR A 165 -6.17 -7.52 -4.59
CA THR A 165 -7.24 -8.30 -4.01
C THR A 165 -6.63 -9.55 -3.40
N ARG A 166 -7.03 -9.86 -2.17
CA ARG A 166 -6.76 -11.21 -1.67
C ARG A 166 -7.58 -12.16 -2.54
N PRO A 167 -6.98 -13.22 -3.10
CA PRO A 167 -7.78 -14.30 -3.67
C PRO A 167 -8.77 -14.73 -2.58
N LEU A 168 -10.07 -14.64 -2.84
CA LEU A 168 -11.05 -15.22 -1.91
C LEU A 168 -10.59 -16.67 -1.71
N ASP A 169 -10.39 -17.10 -0.46
CA ASP A 169 -10.17 -18.51 -0.18
C ASP A 169 -11.28 -19.23 -0.91
N ALA A 170 -10.93 -19.99 -1.96
CA ALA A 170 -11.90 -20.63 -2.82
C ALA A 170 -12.83 -21.37 -1.88
N ALA A 171 -14.05 -20.86 -1.77
CA ALA A 171 -15.05 -21.38 -0.87
C ALA A 171 -15.01 -22.89 -1.01
N THR A 172 -15.02 -23.59 0.12
CA THR A 172 -15.31 -25.00 0.25
C THR A 172 -16.56 -25.31 -0.56
N GLY A 173 -16.36 -25.51 -1.86
CA GLY A 173 -17.32 -26.02 -2.81
C GLY A 173 -17.33 -27.49 -2.54
N THR A 174 -18.03 -27.87 -1.47
CA THR A 174 -18.56 -29.22 -1.29
C THR A 174 -19.46 -29.45 -2.49
N GLY A 175 -18.86 -29.91 -3.59
CA GLY A 175 -19.56 -30.39 -4.75
C GLY A 175 -20.39 -31.59 -4.33
N THR A 176 -21.68 -31.33 -4.17
CA THR A 176 -22.82 -32.25 -4.27
C THR A 176 -22.41 -33.64 -4.77
N ALA A 177 -22.35 -34.59 -3.83
CA ALA A 177 -22.41 -36.00 -4.17
C ALA A 177 -23.80 -36.28 -4.76
N ALA A 178 -23.79 -36.79 -5.99
CA ALA A 178 -24.96 -37.32 -6.66
C ALA A 178 -25.52 -38.51 -5.87
N ASP A 179 -26.83 -38.48 -5.65
CA ASP A 179 -27.67 -39.58 -5.19
C ASP A 179 -27.71 -40.70 -6.24
N PRO A 180 -27.76 -41.97 -5.81
CA PRO A 180 -28.66 -42.92 -6.46
C PRO A 180 -29.60 -43.53 -5.42
N GLY A 181 -30.90 -43.35 -5.70
CA GLY A 181 -31.98 -43.65 -4.79
C GLY A 181 -32.18 -45.12 -4.44
N THR A 182 -33.04 -45.34 -3.43
CA THR A 182 -33.99 -46.47 -3.33
C THR A 182 -34.94 -46.24 -2.14
N GLY A 183 -36.24 -46.45 -2.35
CA GLY A 183 -37.11 -47.07 -1.34
C GLY A 183 -38.11 -46.17 -0.63
N ALA A 184 -39.38 -46.31 -1.02
CA ALA A 184 -40.56 -45.72 -0.41
C ALA A 184 -40.89 -46.27 0.99
N ALA A 185 -41.53 -45.46 1.84
CA ALA A 185 -42.65 -45.89 2.70
C ALA A 185 -43.38 -44.71 3.39
N THR A 186 -44.69 -44.69 3.16
CA THR A 186 -45.78 -43.97 3.83
C THR A 186 -45.76 -44.02 5.36
N ALA A 187 -46.05 -42.90 6.04
CA ALA A 187 -47.15 -42.79 7.03
C ALA A 187 -47.23 -41.40 7.68
N ALA A 188 -48.47 -40.92 7.78
CA ALA A 188 -48.89 -39.66 8.38
C ALA A 188 -48.71 -39.62 9.91
N ARG A 189 -48.55 -38.41 10.46
CA ARG A 189 -49.38 -37.94 11.60
C ARG A 189 -49.23 -36.43 11.88
N THR A 190 -50.31 -35.96 12.46
CA THR A 190 -50.86 -34.61 12.58
C THR A 190 -50.35 -33.87 13.83
N ARG A 191 -50.65 -32.55 13.87
CA ARG A 191 -50.87 -31.69 15.08
C ARG A 191 -49.59 -31.13 15.76
N THR A 192 -49.50 -29.91 16.30
CA THR A 192 -50.39 -28.75 16.51
C THR A 192 -49.51 -27.60 17.04
N GLY A 193 -49.85 -26.33 16.79
CA GLY A 193 -49.70 -25.28 17.81
C GLY A 193 -48.69 -24.16 17.58
N SER A 194 -49.15 -23.08 16.96
CA SER A 194 -48.82 -21.68 17.34
C SER A 194 -49.56 -21.35 18.67
N PRO A 195 -49.35 -20.23 19.45
CA PRO A 195 -48.81 -18.94 19.00
C PRO A 195 -48.04 -18.05 20.03
N ALA A 196 -47.65 -16.87 19.52
CA ALA A 196 -47.68 -15.54 20.15
C ALA A 196 -46.59 -15.04 21.13
N ARG A 197 -45.93 -13.96 20.65
CA ARG A 197 -45.37 -12.75 21.31
C ARG A 197 -46.20 -12.23 22.51
N PRO A 198 -45.65 -11.41 23.46
CA PRO A 198 -45.18 -10.03 23.18
C PRO A 198 -44.03 -9.46 24.05
N GLY A 199 -43.45 -8.32 23.63
CA GLY A 199 -42.64 -7.41 24.49
C GLY A 199 -43.51 -6.64 25.50
N PRO A 200 -42.97 -5.79 26.41
CA PRO A 200 -42.31 -4.52 26.05
C PRO A 200 -41.17 -4.00 26.99
N ASP A 201 -40.19 -3.28 26.41
CA ASP A 201 -39.77 -1.87 26.69
C ASP A 201 -39.21 -1.43 28.10
N PRO A 202 -38.72 -0.17 28.30
CA PRO A 202 -37.29 0.14 28.49
C PRO A 202 -36.94 0.99 29.76
N SER A 203 -35.69 1.50 29.82
CA SER A 203 -35.06 2.45 30.80
C SER A 203 -34.19 1.76 31.86
N SER A 204 -33.00 2.22 32.26
CA SER A 204 -32.47 3.57 32.44
C SER A 204 -30.93 3.50 32.53
N THR A 205 -30.20 4.60 32.29
CA THR A 205 -29.20 5.15 33.24
C THR A 205 -28.66 6.48 32.71
N VAL A 206 -28.94 7.52 33.51
CA VAL A 206 -28.30 8.83 33.53
C VAL A 206 -27.13 8.78 34.52
N SER A 207 -25.97 9.35 34.16
CA SER A 207 -24.96 10.03 35.01
C SER A 207 -23.63 10.07 34.25
N GLY A 208 -22.79 11.10 34.30
CA GLY A 208 -22.82 12.31 35.10
C GLY A 208 -21.71 13.26 34.63
N THR A 209 -21.90 14.53 34.96
CA THR A 209 -21.03 15.68 34.75
C THR A 209 -19.66 15.51 35.39
N VAL A 210 -18.58 15.84 34.66
CA VAL A 210 -17.25 16.08 35.25
C VAL A 210 -16.75 17.48 34.90
N HIS A 211 -16.39 18.16 35.99
CA HIS A 211 -15.88 19.51 36.16
C HIS A 211 -14.48 19.67 35.56
N THR A 212 -14.21 20.69 34.74
CA THR A 212 -12.85 21.06 34.30
C THR A 212 -12.43 22.39 34.92
N ALA A 213 -11.44 22.32 35.80
CA ALA A 213 -10.73 23.45 36.39
C ALA A 213 -9.67 23.99 35.43
N ARG A 214 -9.50 25.32 35.43
CA ARG A 214 -8.62 26.10 34.55
C ARG A 214 -7.26 26.35 35.24
N PRO A 215 -6.11 26.21 34.56
CA PRO A 215 -4.81 26.52 35.17
C PRO A 215 -4.44 28.02 35.11
N ARG A 216 -3.79 28.50 36.17
CA ARG A 216 -3.19 29.84 36.31
C ARG A 216 -1.85 29.91 35.56
N GLY A 217 -1.60 31.01 34.85
CA GLY A 217 -0.31 31.32 34.22
C GLY A 217 0.73 31.91 35.19
N PRO A 218 2.02 31.94 34.82
CA PRO A 218 3.11 32.33 35.72
C PRO A 218 3.44 33.84 35.66
N ARG A 219 4.08 34.33 36.72
CA ARG A 219 4.95 35.51 36.74
C ARG A 219 6.34 35.08 37.18
#